data_AF-A0AAU6FQJ4-F1
#
_entry.id   AF-A0AAU6FQJ4-F1
#
_cell.length_a   1.000
_cell.length_b   1.000
_cell.length_c   1.000
_cell.angle_alpha   90.00
_cell.angle_beta   90.00
_cell.angle_gamma   90.00
#
_symmetry.space_group_name_H-M   'P 1'
#
loop_
_entity.id
_entity.type
_entity.pdbx_description
1 polymer ?
#
loop_
_entity_poly.entity_id
_entity_poly.type
_entity_poly.pdbx_seq_one_letter_code
_entity_poly.pdbx_strand_id
1 'polypeptide(L)'
;MADQGRTAGRARGGRRRAAGAVLAVLLCAAACTAPAADEVPDPAARDIRATLDRRAAAVLHHDPAAYAAVVDPDATALRTAQRRELGHLADVPLGSWTYRLTGLAAHGADRATADVRLGYRIKGYDSAPVSVDRVVDLERDRADGRWYITADRAADGGGRQLWQQGDIDVVRGTHSLVLGVGRSRAELDGIAATADRAVPDVSGAWPDHWAGRVVVLVPDTVADMAELLGSPAANYRGIAAVTTGETGGSGKAPADRVIVNPEAYAMLGAFGQRVVLTHETTHVATRTRTSAATPVWLSEGFADWAAYRTQGRTAAEVAPELADAVRGGDVPAALPTDEDFGFAGDADRLARAYEGGWLACELIAGHWGQDKLLAFYRAVGAHSGRDGAVEQALHEVLGTTPQDFTARWREYLRSRLG
;
A
#
# COMPACT_ATOMS: atom_id res chain seq x y z
N MET A 1 50.27 -40.86 -32.76
CA MET A 1 49.12 -41.76 -32.96
C MET A 1 48.07 -40.95 -33.68
N ALA A 2 48.12 -40.88 -35.01
CA ALA A 2 47.57 -41.91 -35.92
C ALA A 2 46.05 -42.07 -35.68
N ASP A 3 45.15 -41.95 -36.64
CA ASP A 3 45.23 -41.65 -38.06
C ASP A 3 43.78 -41.58 -38.57
N GLN A 4 43.55 -40.85 -39.68
CA GLN A 4 42.49 -41.04 -40.69
C GLN A 4 41.00 -41.00 -40.26
N GLY A 5 40.07 -40.33 -40.94
CA GLY A 5 40.02 -39.77 -42.29
C GLY A 5 38.52 -39.73 -42.68
N ARG A 6 37.98 -38.57 -43.10
CA ARG A 6 37.49 -38.28 -44.47
C ARG A 6 36.62 -39.40 -45.09
N THR A 7 35.43 -39.18 -45.68
CA THR A 7 34.99 -38.18 -46.67
C THR A 7 33.51 -38.47 -47.00
N ALA A 8 32.63 -37.47 -47.04
CA ALA A 8 32.13 -36.74 -48.23
C ALA A 8 31.01 -37.42 -49.05
N GLY A 9 29.97 -36.65 -49.42
CA GLY A 9 29.08 -37.03 -50.52
C GLY A 9 27.68 -36.41 -50.51
N ARG A 10 27.51 -35.30 -51.23
CA ARG A 10 26.22 -34.63 -51.56
C ARG A 10 25.27 -35.53 -52.37
N ALA A 11 23.95 -35.34 -52.21
CA ALA A 11 23.01 -35.30 -53.34
C ALA A 11 21.66 -34.63 -52.96
N ARG A 12 21.11 -33.89 -53.93
CA ARG A 12 19.83 -33.16 -53.93
C ARG A 12 18.64 -34.10 -54.19
N GLY A 13 17.45 -33.68 -53.75
CA GLY A 13 16.24 -33.78 -54.59
C GLY A 13 14.96 -34.35 -53.96
N GLY A 14 13.88 -33.56 -54.00
CA GLY A 14 12.58 -34.06 -54.48
C GLY A 14 11.53 -34.55 -53.46
N ARG A 15 10.67 -33.61 -53.02
CA ARG A 15 9.18 -33.61 -53.06
C ARG A 15 8.36 -34.93 -52.97
N ARG A 16 7.21 -34.78 -52.25
CA ARG A 16 5.89 -35.50 -52.26
C ARG A 16 5.71 -36.57 -51.18
N ARG A 17 4.86 -36.32 -50.18
CA ARG A 17 3.38 -36.52 -50.09
C ARG A 17 2.96 -37.99 -49.88
N ALA A 18 2.40 -38.21 -48.68
CA ALA A 18 1.16 -38.94 -48.37
C ALA A 18 1.13 -40.48 -48.34
N ALA A 19 0.60 -40.95 -47.19
CA ALA A 19 -0.45 -41.97 -47.00
C ALA A 19 -0.08 -43.47 -46.87
N GLY A 20 -0.73 -44.09 -45.85
CA GLY A 20 -1.11 -45.52 -45.80
C GLY A 20 -0.20 -46.39 -44.93
N ALA A 21 -0.44 -46.57 -43.63
CA ALA A 21 -1.44 -47.44 -42.98
C ALA A 21 -1.03 -48.94 -42.88
N VAL A 22 -0.76 -49.41 -41.66
CA VAL A 22 -1.01 -50.81 -41.22
C VAL A 22 -1.58 -50.78 -39.80
N LEU A 23 -2.58 -51.65 -39.60
CA LEU A 23 -3.65 -51.67 -38.61
C LEU A 23 -3.46 -52.84 -37.62
N ALA A 24 -3.70 -52.62 -36.32
CA ALA A 24 -4.17 -53.61 -35.30
C ALA A 24 -4.48 -52.84 -33.99
N VAL A 25 -5.74 -52.51 -33.60
CA VAL A 25 -6.80 -53.35 -32.96
C VAL A 25 -6.28 -53.92 -31.63
N LEU A 26 -6.67 -53.53 -30.40
CA LEU A 26 -7.99 -53.36 -29.74
C LEU A 26 -7.79 -52.69 -28.36
N LEU A 27 -8.67 -51.74 -27.97
CA LEU A 27 -9.49 -51.78 -26.73
C LEU A 27 -10.17 -50.42 -26.49
N CYS A 28 -11.49 -50.44 -26.60
CA CYS A 28 -12.38 -49.36 -26.21
C CYS A 28 -12.36 -49.18 -24.70
N ALA A 29 -11.98 -47.99 -24.23
CA ALA A 29 -12.50 -47.42 -23.00
C ALA A 29 -12.78 -45.94 -23.27
N ALA A 30 -14.05 -45.64 -23.54
CA ALA A 30 -14.55 -44.28 -23.56
C ALA A 30 -14.48 -43.72 -22.13
N ALA A 31 -13.41 -43.00 -21.81
CA ALA A 31 -13.44 -42.02 -20.75
C ALA A 31 -13.80 -40.68 -21.39
N CYS A 32 -15.10 -40.40 -21.44
CA CYS A 32 -15.57 -39.03 -21.58
C CYS A 32 -14.96 -38.23 -20.43
N THR A 33 -13.91 -37.45 -20.69
CA THR A 33 -13.54 -36.37 -19.80
C THR A 33 -14.67 -35.37 -19.86
N ALA A 34 -15.60 -35.51 -18.92
CA ALA A 34 -16.60 -34.49 -18.67
C ALA A 34 -15.87 -33.15 -18.44
N PRO A 35 -16.38 -32.03 -18.98
CA PRO A 35 -15.92 -30.73 -18.51
C PRO A 35 -16.14 -30.71 -17.00
N ALA A 36 -15.20 -30.11 -16.25
CA ALA A 36 -15.37 -29.88 -14.81
C ALA A 36 -16.80 -29.36 -14.60
N ALA A 37 -17.59 -30.09 -13.81
CA ALA A 37 -18.94 -29.67 -13.50
C ALA A 37 -18.84 -28.25 -12.93
N ASP A 38 -19.49 -27.29 -13.60
CA ASP A 38 -19.79 -26.00 -13.00
C ASP A 38 -20.44 -26.30 -11.63
N GLU A 39 -19.73 -26.05 -10.54
CA GLU A 39 -20.31 -26.11 -9.20
C GLU A 39 -21.53 -25.21 -9.20
N VAL A 40 -22.71 -25.80 -9.09
CA VAL A 40 -23.94 -25.04 -8.85
C VAL A 40 -23.66 -24.18 -7.62
N PRO A 41 -23.72 -22.83 -7.72
CA PRO A 41 -23.34 -21.98 -6.59
C PRO A 41 -24.19 -22.36 -5.39
N ASP A 42 -23.52 -22.70 -4.28
CA ASP A 42 -24.15 -23.00 -3.00
C ASP A 42 -25.27 -21.98 -2.73
N PRO A 43 -26.54 -22.41 -2.63
CA PRO A 43 -27.67 -21.52 -2.39
C PRO A 43 -27.45 -20.58 -1.20
N ALA A 44 -26.83 -21.07 -0.12
CA ALA A 44 -26.51 -20.24 1.04
C ALA A 44 -25.52 -19.14 0.66
N ALA A 45 -24.42 -19.48 -0.02
CA ALA A 45 -23.46 -18.50 -0.50
C ALA A 45 -24.08 -17.45 -1.44
N ARG A 46 -25.03 -17.84 -2.30
CA ARG A 46 -25.77 -16.90 -3.17
C ARG A 46 -26.60 -15.90 -2.35
N ASP A 47 -27.36 -16.39 -1.39
CA ASP A 47 -28.26 -15.56 -0.60
C ASP A 47 -27.48 -14.64 0.36
N ILE A 48 -26.37 -15.13 0.92
CA ILE A 48 -25.44 -14.33 1.73
C ILE A 48 -24.83 -13.21 0.90
N ARG A 49 -24.37 -13.47 -0.33
CA ARG A 49 -23.91 -12.42 -1.26
C ARG A 49 -24.99 -11.36 -1.49
N ALA A 50 -26.24 -11.76 -1.72
CA ALA A 50 -27.34 -10.82 -1.89
C ALA A 50 -27.62 -9.97 -0.63
N THR A 51 -27.43 -10.52 0.57
CA THR A 51 -27.50 -9.76 1.83
C THR A 51 -26.36 -8.74 1.92
N LEU A 52 -25.13 -9.13 1.57
CA LEU A 52 -23.97 -8.21 1.56
C LEU A 52 -24.09 -7.12 0.48
N ASP A 53 -24.63 -7.43 -0.70
CA ASP A 53 -24.86 -6.46 -1.77
C ASP A 53 -25.91 -5.41 -1.37
N ARG A 54 -26.99 -5.82 -0.70
CA ARG A 54 -27.97 -4.89 -0.12
C ARG A 54 -27.34 -3.99 0.93
N ARG A 55 -26.45 -4.53 1.77
CA ARG A 55 -25.69 -3.73 2.75
C ARG A 55 -24.83 -2.68 2.04
N ALA A 56 -24.10 -3.08 1.00
CA ALA A 56 -23.25 -2.18 0.22
C ALA A 56 -24.06 -1.05 -0.45
N ALA A 57 -25.20 -1.38 -1.05
CA ALA A 57 -26.10 -0.39 -1.63
C ALA A 57 -26.62 0.60 -0.58
N ALA A 58 -26.99 0.12 0.61
CA ALA A 58 -27.45 0.97 1.70
C ALA A 58 -26.37 1.95 2.18
N VAL A 59 -25.09 1.53 2.21
CA VAL A 59 -23.97 2.44 2.50
C VAL A 59 -23.84 3.53 1.43
N LEU A 60 -23.84 3.15 0.15
CA LEU A 60 -23.70 4.09 -0.97
C LEU A 60 -24.86 5.09 -1.10
N HIS A 61 -26.06 4.69 -0.69
CA HIS A 61 -27.25 5.54 -0.70
C HIS A 61 -27.48 6.28 0.63
N HIS A 62 -26.61 6.09 1.62
CA HIS A 62 -26.79 6.61 2.98
C HIS A 62 -28.18 6.27 3.55
N ASP A 63 -28.63 5.03 3.35
CA ASP A 63 -29.96 4.55 3.76
C ASP A 63 -29.89 3.76 5.09
N PRO A 64 -30.16 4.39 6.24
CA PRO A 64 -30.09 3.72 7.54
C PRO A 64 -31.16 2.65 7.72
N ALA A 65 -32.29 2.72 7.02
CA ALA A 65 -33.34 1.72 7.11
C ALA A 65 -32.92 0.44 6.36
N ALA A 66 -32.42 0.58 5.13
CA ALA A 66 -31.89 -0.53 4.36
C ALA A 66 -30.65 -1.17 5.01
N TYR A 67 -29.76 -0.35 5.59
CA TYR A 67 -28.58 -0.85 6.28
C TYR A 67 -28.94 -1.66 7.53
N ALA A 68 -29.98 -1.26 8.26
CA ALA A 68 -30.49 -1.99 9.42
C ALA A 68 -31.41 -3.18 9.06
N ALA A 69 -31.83 -3.34 7.79
CA ALA A 69 -32.74 -4.39 7.33
C ALA A 69 -32.05 -5.69 6.94
N VAL A 70 -30.71 -5.68 6.86
CA VAL A 70 -29.86 -6.86 6.64
C VAL A 70 -29.24 -7.38 7.94
N VAL A 71 -29.49 -6.70 9.06
CA VAL A 71 -29.07 -7.09 10.40
C VAL A 71 -30.24 -7.79 11.09
N ASP A 72 -29.94 -8.79 11.91
CA ASP A 72 -30.94 -9.55 12.66
C ASP A 72 -31.94 -8.61 13.38
N PRO A 73 -33.26 -8.74 13.14
CA PRO A 73 -34.27 -7.87 13.72
C PRO A 73 -34.28 -7.86 15.24
N ASP A 74 -33.93 -8.98 15.88
CA ASP A 74 -33.88 -9.15 17.34
C ASP A 74 -32.57 -8.62 17.94
N ALA A 75 -31.52 -8.44 17.13
CA ALA A 75 -30.24 -7.85 17.52
C ALA A 75 -30.31 -6.31 17.64
N THR A 76 -31.21 -5.80 18.48
CA THR A 76 -31.52 -4.36 18.64
C THR A 76 -30.29 -3.49 18.94
N ALA A 77 -29.34 -3.98 19.75
CA ALA A 77 -28.09 -3.30 20.05
C ALA A 77 -27.20 -3.18 18.80
N LEU A 78 -27.04 -4.26 18.04
CA LEU A 78 -26.26 -4.27 16.80
C LEU A 78 -26.88 -3.34 15.75
N ARG A 79 -28.20 -3.39 15.57
CA ARG A 79 -28.91 -2.47 14.64
C ARG A 79 -28.68 -1.00 15.00
N THR A 80 -28.66 -0.68 16.29
CA THR A 80 -28.38 0.68 16.77
C THR A 80 -26.93 1.08 16.51
N ALA A 81 -25.97 0.21 16.81
CA ALA A 81 -24.56 0.45 16.52
C ALA A 81 -24.29 0.62 15.02
N GLN A 82 -24.89 -0.22 14.18
CA GLN A 82 -24.75 -0.18 12.72
C GLN A 82 -25.35 1.10 12.11
N ARG A 83 -26.52 1.55 12.58
CA ARG A 83 -27.08 2.85 12.14
C ARG A 83 -26.16 4.01 12.50
N ARG A 84 -25.56 3.99 13.70
CA ARG A 84 -24.60 5.02 14.12
C ARG A 84 -23.33 4.98 13.25
N GLU A 85 -22.79 3.80 12.98
CA GLU A 85 -21.65 3.59 12.10
C GLU A 85 -21.90 4.13 10.67
N LEU A 86 -23.10 3.91 10.11
CA LEU A 86 -23.47 4.52 8.83
C LEU A 86 -23.55 6.05 8.90
N GLY A 87 -24.05 6.59 10.02
CA GLY A 87 -24.10 8.03 10.28
C GLY A 87 -22.71 8.67 10.24
N HIS A 88 -21.69 8.00 10.76
CA HIS A 88 -20.30 8.48 10.71
C HIS A 88 -19.76 8.63 9.28
N LEU A 89 -20.34 7.96 8.28
CA LEU A 89 -19.95 8.03 6.87
C LEU A 89 -20.73 9.07 6.06
N ALA A 90 -21.68 9.79 6.66
CA ALA A 90 -22.65 10.63 5.95
C ALA A 90 -22.02 11.63 4.98
N ASP A 91 -20.91 12.28 5.37
CA ASP A 91 -20.26 13.32 4.57
C ASP A 91 -19.08 12.81 3.73
N VAL A 92 -18.71 11.54 3.89
CA VAL A 92 -17.61 10.92 3.15
C VAL A 92 -18.05 10.70 1.70
N PRO A 93 -17.33 11.24 0.69
CA PRO A 93 -17.73 11.11 -0.70
C PRO A 93 -17.40 9.71 -1.24
N LEU A 94 -18.19 8.71 -0.88
CA LEU A 94 -18.00 7.33 -1.33
C LEU A 94 -18.27 7.21 -2.85
N GLY A 95 -17.37 6.53 -3.55
CA GLY A 95 -17.46 6.24 -4.98
C GLY A 95 -17.77 4.78 -5.30
N SER A 96 -17.50 3.86 -4.36
CA SER A 96 -17.91 2.46 -4.43
C SER A 96 -17.77 1.81 -3.06
N TRP A 97 -18.59 0.79 -2.80
CA TRP A 97 -18.56 -0.04 -1.61
C TRP A 97 -18.96 -1.44 -2.03
N THR A 98 -18.17 -2.45 -1.69
CA THR A 98 -18.36 -3.83 -2.18
C THR A 98 -17.91 -4.82 -1.12
N TYR A 99 -18.62 -5.93 -1.01
CA TYR A 99 -18.22 -7.05 -0.17
C TYR A 99 -17.99 -8.26 -1.06
N ARG A 100 -16.78 -8.82 -1.05
CA ARG A 100 -16.46 -10.05 -1.77
C ARG A 100 -16.31 -11.19 -0.78
N LEU A 101 -17.16 -12.19 -0.90
CA LEU A 101 -17.02 -13.44 -0.14
C LEU A 101 -15.72 -14.15 -0.56
N THR A 102 -14.83 -14.42 0.39
CA THR A 102 -13.55 -15.13 0.18
C THR A 102 -13.54 -16.50 0.85
N GLY A 103 -14.40 -16.72 1.84
CA GLY A 103 -14.56 -17.99 2.56
C GLY A 103 -15.96 -18.07 3.18
N LEU A 104 -16.48 -19.29 3.32
CA LEU A 104 -17.76 -19.53 3.97
C LEU A 104 -17.71 -20.84 4.75
N ALA A 105 -17.97 -20.76 6.05
CA ALA A 105 -18.08 -21.90 6.95
C ALA A 105 -19.53 -22.00 7.44
N ALA A 106 -20.24 -23.05 7.03
CA ALA A 106 -21.59 -23.33 7.49
C ALA A 106 -21.57 -24.01 8.87
N HIS A 107 -22.44 -23.55 9.78
CA HIS A 107 -22.62 -24.07 11.14
C HIS A 107 -24.03 -24.65 11.27
N GLY A 108 -24.27 -25.77 10.61
CA GLY A 108 -25.62 -26.33 10.43
C GLY A 108 -26.39 -25.65 9.28
N ALA A 109 -27.72 -25.76 9.28
CA ALA A 109 -28.55 -25.31 8.15
C ALA A 109 -28.79 -23.80 8.11
N ASP A 110 -28.71 -23.12 9.26
CA ASP A 110 -29.21 -21.75 9.43
C ASP A 110 -28.17 -20.79 10.01
N ARG A 111 -26.91 -21.20 10.15
CA ARG A 111 -25.83 -20.33 10.64
C ARG A 111 -24.61 -20.47 9.77
N ALA A 112 -23.89 -19.37 9.58
CA ALA A 112 -22.64 -19.37 8.83
C ALA A 112 -21.70 -18.26 9.30
N THR A 113 -20.41 -18.49 9.15
CA THR A 113 -19.37 -17.47 9.26
C THR A 113 -18.78 -17.25 7.88
N ALA A 114 -18.76 -15.99 7.43
CA ALA A 114 -18.27 -15.58 6.13
C ALA A 114 -17.00 -14.75 6.27
N ASP A 115 -15.94 -15.16 5.59
CA ASP A 115 -14.77 -14.30 5.36
C ASP A 115 -15.07 -13.41 4.16
N VAL A 116 -14.95 -12.10 4.36
CA VAL A 116 -15.37 -11.10 3.41
C VAL A 116 -14.27 -10.06 3.22
N ARG A 117 -13.90 -9.80 1.97
CA ARG A 117 -13.08 -8.64 1.61
C ARG A 117 -13.98 -7.45 1.30
N LEU A 118 -14.01 -6.47 2.20
CA LEU A 118 -14.61 -5.15 1.98
C LEU A 118 -13.70 -4.34 1.06
N GLY A 119 -14.24 -3.87 -0.07
CA GLY A 119 -13.59 -2.95 -0.99
C GLY A 119 -14.34 -1.62 -1.06
N TYR A 120 -13.70 -0.50 -0.76
CA TYR A 120 -14.32 0.82 -0.89
C TYR A 120 -13.41 1.84 -1.60
N ARG A 121 -14.04 2.86 -2.20
CA ARG A 121 -13.36 3.99 -2.81
C ARG A 121 -13.97 5.30 -2.36
N ILE A 122 -13.13 6.31 -2.23
CA ILE A 122 -13.49 7.70 -2.10
C ILE A 122 -13.47 8.32 -3.50
N LYS A 123 -14.63 8.84 -3.92
CA LYS A 123 -14.88 9.43 -5.23
C LYS A 123 -13.90 10.58 -5.48
N GLY A 124 -13.17 10.48 -6.58
CA GLY A 124 -12.23 11.53 -7.02
C GLY A 124 -10.84 11.46 -6.38
N TYR A 125 -10.61 10.54 -5.44
CA TYR A 125 -9.30 10.34 -4.79
C TYR A 125 -8.73 8.97 -5.11
N ASP A 126 -9.58 7.94 -5.09
CA ASP A 126 -9.14 6.56 -5.25
C ASP A 126 -9.30 6.04 -6.68
N SER A 127 -8.20 5.66 -7.31
CA SER A 127 -8.20 4.95 -8.60
C SER A 127 -8.47 3.44 -8.45
N ALA A 128 -8.10 2.87 -7.30
CA ALA A 128 -8.31 1.48 -6.90
C ALA A 128 -8.97 1.41 -5.52
N PRO A 129 -9.64 0.31 -5.13
CA PRO A 129 -10.26 0.23 -3.81
C PRO A 129 -9.23 0.04 -2.68
N VAL A 130 -9.51 0.64 -1.53
CA VAL A 130 -9.00 0.13 -0.25
C VAL A 130 -9.65 -1.23 -0.02
N SER A 131 -8.85 -2.21 0.40
CA SER A 131 -9.33 -3.56 0.71
C SER A 131 -9.09 -3.89 2.19
N VAL A 132 -10.14 -4.35 2.87
CA VAL A 132 -10.12 -4.70 4.29
C VAL A 132 -10.76 -6.07 4.45
N ASP A 133 -10.07 -6.98 5.13
CA ASP A 133 -10.61 -8.31 5.40
C ASP A 133 -11.45 -8.29 6.70
N ARG A 134 -12.63 -8.90 6.62
CA ARG A 134 -13.69 -8.89 7.63
C ARG A 134 -14.21 -10.30 7.84
N VAL A 135 -14.70 -10.55 9.04
CA VAL A 135 -15.45 -11.78 9.38
C VAL A 135 -16.86 -11.37 9.75
N VAL A 136 -17.84 -11.95 9.07
CA VAL A 136 -19.27 -11.67 9.25
C VAL A 136 -19.96 -12.94 9.69
N ASP A 137 -20.62 -12.90 10.85
CA ASP A 137 -21.47 -14.00 11.31
C ASP A 137 -22.91 -13.74 10.85
N LEU A 138 -23.56 -14.78 10.33
CA LEU A 138 -24.89 -14.71 9.78
C LEU A 138 -25.79 -15.82 10.32
N GLU A 139 -27.07 -15.49 10.47
CA GLU A 139 -28.14 -16.43 10.81
C GLU A 139 -29.27 -16.32 9.79
N ARG A 140 -29.85 -17.46 9.43
CA ARG A 140 -30.97 -17.57 8.52
C ARG A 140 -32.25 -17.63 9.33
N ASP A 141 -33.15 -16.69 9.10
CA ASP A 141 -34.49 -16.78 9.67
C ASP A 141 -35.28 -17.89 8.95
N ARG A 142 -35.88 -18.80 9.71
CA ARG A 142 -36.61 -19.95 9.15
C ARG A 142 -37.98 -19.58 8.59
N ALA A 143 -38.57 -18.47 9.03
CA ALA A 143 -39.90 -18.06 8.62
C ALA A 143 -39.88 -17.37 7.25
N ASP A 144 -38.90 -16.49 7.01
CA ASP A 144 -38.75 -15.77 5.73
C ASP A 144 -37.62 -16.32 4.84
N GLY A 145 -36.77 -17.21 5.37
CA GLY A 145 -35.69 -17.87 4.65
C GLY A 145 -34.48 -16.98 4.35
N ARG A 146 -34.42 -15.75 4.86
CA ARG A 146 -33.37 -14.78 4.59
C ARG A 146 -32.21 -14.88 5.57
N TRP A 147 -31.02 -14.54 5.08
CA TRP A 147 -29.83 -14.38 5.91
C TRP A 147 -29.73 -12.96 6.47
N TYR A 148 -29.46 -12.89 7.76
CA TYR A 148 -29.25 -11.67 8.53
C TYR A 148 -27.85 -11.67 9.16
N ILE A 149 -27.24 -10.50 9.24
CA ILE A 149 -25.96 -10.30 9.93
C ILE A 149 -26.21 -10.25 11.42
N THR A 150 -25.49 -11.08 12.16
CA THR A 150 -25.52 -11.15 13.64
C THR A 150 -24.22 -10.65 14.26
N ALA A 151 -23.11 -10.60 13.50
CA ALA A 151 -21.89 -9.89 13.88
C ALA A 151 -21.07 -9.48 12.65
N ASP A 152 -20.28 -8.41 12.79
CA ASP A 152 -19.30 -7.96 11.80
C ASP A 152 -18.06 -7.44 12.54
N ARG A 153 -16.92 -8.08 12.30
CA ARG A 153 -15.65 -7.80 12.96
C ARG A 153 -14.51 -7.78 11.96
N ALA A 154 -13.39 -7.15 12.34
CA ALA A 154 -12.15 -7.27 11.59
C ALA A 154 -11.68 -8.74 11.57
N ALA A 155 -11.06 -9.16 10.46
CA ALA A 155 -10.31 -10.40 10.42
C ALA A 155 -9.06 -10.31 11.32
N ASP A 156 -8.41 -11.44 11.59
CA ASP A 156 -7.18 -11.46 12.40
C ASP A 156 -6.09 -10.59 11.76
N GLY A 157 -5.47 -9.72 12.57
CA GLY A 157 -4.53 -8.70 12.08
C GLY A 157 -5.19 -7.52 11.35
N GLY A 158 -6.51 -7.53 11.18
CA GLY A 158 -7.28 -6.44 10.59
C GLY A 158 -7.55 -5.31 11.58
N GLY A 159 -7.37 -4.08 11.11
CA GLY A 159 -7.64 -2.87 11.88
C GLY A 159 -9.10 -2.42 11.89
N ARG A 160 -9.53 -1.72 12.95
CA ARG A 160 -10.80 -0.96 12.93
C ARG A 160 -10.67 0.15 11.90
N GLN A 161 -11.78 0.49 11.26
CA GLN A 161 -11.82 1.57 10.26
C GLN A 161 -12.16 2.90 10.93
N LEU A 162 -11.80 4.03 10.31
CA LEU A 162 -11.97 5.36 10.91
C LEU A 162 -13.44 5.65 11.30
N TRP A 163 -14.39 5.28 10.43
CA TRP A 163 -15.83 5.43 10.72
C TRP A 163 -16.34 4.51 11.83
N GLN A 164 -15.53 3.58 12.30
CA GLN A 164 -15.86 2.76 13.48
C GLN A 164 -15.40 3.43 14.78
N GLN A 165 -14.56 4.46 14.71
CA GLN A 165 -13.98 5.17 15.86
C GLN A 165 -14.84 6.34 16.33
N GLY A 166 -15.61 6.98 15.44
CA GLY A 166 -16.54 8.05 15.78
C GLY A 166 -17.07 8.79 14.55
N ASP A 167 -17.82 9.86 14.79
CA ASP A 167 -18.29 10.78 13.75
C ASP A 167 -17.11 11.33 12.95
N ILE A 168 -17.17 11.24 11.62
CA ILE A 168 -16.10 11.75 10.74
C ILE A 168 -16.38 13.20 10.35
N ASP A 169 -15.48 14.08 10.75
CA ASP A 169 -15.38 15.42 10.20
C ASP A 169 -14.62 15.40 8.88
N VAL A 170 -15.22 15.97 7.83
CA VAL A 170 -14.66 16.01 6.48
C VAL A 170 -14.19 17.42 6.12
N VAL A 171 -12.91 17.55 5.78
CA VAL A 171 -12.33 18.77 5.20
C VAL A 171 -11.85 18.49 3.78
N ARG A 172 -12.41 19.20 2.81
CA ARG A 172 -12.02 19.13 1.40
C ARG A 172 -11.05 20.27 1.09
N GLY A 173 -9.82 19.91 0.74
CA GLY A 173 -8.85 20.81 0.15
C GLY A 173 -8.93 20.84 -1.38
N THR A 174 -7.99 21.56 -1.99
CA THR A 174 -7.79 21.61 -3.44
C THR A 174 -7.31 20.26 -3.97
N HIS A 175 -6.35 19.66 -3.27
CA HIS A 175 -5.73 18.38 -3.60
C HIS A 175 -5.95 17.32 -2.52
N SER A 176 -6.39 17.71 -1.32
CA SER A 176 -6.53 16.82 -0.17
C SER A 176 -7.98 16.53 0.22
N LEU A 177 -8.18 15.40 0.90
CA LEU A 177 -9.37 15.11 1.71
C LEU A 177 -8.88 14.69 3.09
N VAL A 178 -9.21 15.47 4.11
CA VAL A 178 -8.90 15.12 5.51
C VAL A 178 -10.16 14.57 6.16
N LEU A 179 -10.03 13.39 6.76
CA LEU A 179 -11.08 12.72 7.51
C LEU A 179 -10.62 12.62 8.97
N GLY A 180 -11.26 13.37 9.86
CA GLY A 180 -10.90 13.44 11.28
C GLY A 180 -11.97 12.83 12.18
N VAL A 181 -11.55 12.26 13.31
CA VAL A 181 -12.46 11.83 14.39
C VAL A 181 -12.01 12.49 15.70
N GLY A 182 -12.94 13.17 16.40
CA GLY A 182 -12.63 13.80 17.69
C GLY A 182 -11.64 14.97 17.62
N ARG A 183 -11.45 15.56 16.43
CA ARG A 183 -10.49 16.65 16.18
C ARG A 183 -11.19 17.98 15.98
N SER A 184 -10.48 19.07 16.26
CA SER A 184 -11.04 20.40 16.01
C SER A 184 -11.06 20.71 14.50
N ARG A 185 -12.08 21.43 14.04
CA ARG A 185 -12.15 21.88 12.64
C ARG A 185 -10.90 22.65 12.20
N ALA A 186 -10.37 23.51 13.08
CA ALA A 186 -9.20 24.33 12.79
C ALA A 186 -7.93 23.50 12.56
N GLU A 187 -7.76 22.42 13.32
CA GLU A 187 -6.66 21.46 13.15
C GLU A 187 -6.76 20.75 11.79
N LEU A 188 -7.96 20.24 11.46
CA LEU A 188 -8.18 19.55 10.18
C LEU A 188 -7.98 20.49 8.97
N ASP A 189 -8.43 21.74 9.07
CA ASP A 189 -8.19 22.77 8.04
C ASP A 189 -6.69 23.07 7.89
N GLY A 190 -5.93 23.09 8.99
CA GLY A 190 -4.47 23.27 8.97
C GLY A 190 -3.72 22.11 8.30
N ILE A 191 -4.14 20.87 8.58
CA ILE A 191 -3.62 19.66 7.93
C ILE A 191 -3.96 19.69 6.43
N ALA A 192 -5.20 20.02 6.06
CA ALA A 192 -5.64 20.11 4.66
C ALA A 192 -4.81 21.15 3.89
N ALA A 193 -4.60 22.33 4.47
CA ALA A 193 -3.77 23.38 3.86
C ALA A 193 -2.31 22.95 3.69
N THR A 194 -1.78 22.11 4.58
CA THR A 194 -0.41 21.59 4.48
C THR A 194 -0.31 20.49 3.41
N ALA A 195 -1.26 19.55 3.38
CA ALA A 195 -1.37 18.53 2.35
C ALA A 195 -1.55 19.13 0.95
N ASP A 196 -2.35 20.19 0.81
CA ASP A 196 -2.55 20.89 -0.46
C ASP A 196 -1.28 21.54 -1.01
N ARG A 197 -0.32 21.91 -0.14
CA ARG A 197 1.00 22.40 -0.56
C ARG A 197 1.97 21.27 -0.87
N ALA A 198 1.88 20.16 -0.13
CA ALA A 198 2.68 18.97 -0.36
C ALA A 198 2.45 18.36 -1.75
N VAL A 199 1.20 18.32 -2.24
CA VAL A 199 0.88 17.64 -3.51
C VAL A 199 1.59 18.24 -4.74
N PRO A 200 1.64 19.57 -4.96
CA PRO A 200 2.47 20.16 -6.01
C PRO A 200 3.97 19.92 -5.82
N ASP A 201 4.47 19.95 -4.58
CA ASP A 201 5.85 19.63 -4.26
C ASP A 201 6.17 18.17 -4.62
N VAL A 202 5.28 17.22 -4.34
CA VAL A 202 5.47 15.82 -4.77
C VAL A 202 5.37 15.69 -6.28
N SER A 203 4.42 16.36 -6.94
CA SER A 203 4.27 16.30 -8.41
C SER A 203 5.48 16.86 -9.16
N GLY A 204 6.17 17.86 -8.60
CA GLY A 204 7.42 18.38 -9.15
C GLY A 204 8.62 17.44 -8.93
N ALA A 205 8.59 16.62 -7.88
CA ALA A 205 9.60 15.59 -7.64
C ALA A 205 9.34 14.34 -8.49
N TRP A 206 8.07 13.96 -8.66
CA TRP A 206 7.61 12.75 -9.32
C TRP A 206 6.63 13.06 -10.47
N PRO A 207 7.14 13.23 -11.71
CA PRO A 207 6.32 13.63 -12.86
C PRO A 207 5.52 12.47 -13.49
N ASP A 208 5.75 11.22 -13.06
CA ASP A 208 4.96 10.07 -13.47
C ASP A 208 3.48 10.26 -13.05
N HIS A 209 2.55 9.67 -13.80
CA HIS A 209 1.13 9.84 -13.52
C HIS A 209 0.71 9.18 -12.19
N TRP A 210 0.18 9.99 -11.27
CA TRP A 210 -0.53 9.58 -10.06
C TRP A 210 -1.79 10.45 -9.89
N ALA A 211 -2.61 10.21 -8.87
CA ALA A 211 -3.90 10.90 -8.72
C ALA A 211 -3.78 12.43 -8.52
N GLY A 212 -2.59 12.94 -8.14
CA GLY A 212 -2.39 14.35 -7.81
C GLY A 212 -3.29 14.82 -6.66
N ARG A 213 -3.66 13.87 -5.78
CA ARG A 213 -4.57 14.03 -4.66
C ARG A 213 -4.23 13.03 -3.56
N VAL A 214 -4.52 13.40 -2.31
CA VAL A 214 -4.22 12.58 -1.13
C VAL A 214 -5.41 12.54 -0.17
N VAL A 215 -5.60 11.40 0.49
CA VAL A 215 -6.54 11.24 1.61
C VAL A 215 -5.73 11.13 2.89
N VAL A 216 -6.02 12.01 3.85
CA VAL A 216 -5.39 12.06 5.16
C VAL A 216 -6.39 11.65 6.23
N LEU A 217 -6.04 10.67 7.06
CA LEU A 217 -6.83 10.24 8.21
C LEU A 217 -6.23 10.82 9.48
N VAL A 218 -7.07 11.39 10.35
CA VAL A 218 -6.66 11.99 11.62
C VAL A 218 -7.49 11.38 12.74
N PRO A 219 -7.04 10.26 13.33
CA PRO A 219 -7.70 9.62 14.46
C PRO A 219 -7.63 10.48 15.72
N ASP A 220 -8.43 10.13 16.73
CA ASP A 220 -8.50 10.87 18.00
C ASP A 220 -7.22 10.66 18.84
N THR A 221 -6.69 9.44 18.85
CA THR A 221 -5.53 9.09 19.67
C THR A 221 -4.50 8.26 18.91
N VAL A 222 -3.30 8.12 19.48
CA VAL A 222 -2.29 7.17 18.97
C VAL A 222 -2.79 5.72 19.06
N ALA A 223 -3.65 5.39 20.03
CA ALA A 223 -4.27 4.08 20.12
C ALA A 223 -5.22 3.83 18.93
N ASP A 224 -6.04 4.81 18.58
CA ASP A 224 -6.92 4.74 17.41
C ASP A 224 -6.14 4.68 16.09
N MET A 225 -5.01 5.40 15.99
CA MET A 225 -4.07 5.24 14.86
C MET A 225 -3.56 3.81 14.74
N ALA A 226 -3.16 3.22 15.86
CA ALA A 226 -2.65 1.86 15.90
C ALA A 226 -3.71 0.83 15.49
N GLU A 227 -4.97 1.07 15.89
CA GLU A 227 -6.10 0.26 15.43
C GLU A 227 -6.34 0.37 13.93
N LEU A 228 -6.18 1.55 13.30
CA LEU A 228 -6.28 1.69 11.84
C LEU A 228 -5.21 0.86 11.10
N LEU A 229 -4.02 0.78 11.69
CA LEU A 229 -2.84 0.10 11.13
C LEU A 229 -2.74 -1.38 11.54
N GLY A 230 -3.68 -1.89 12.36
CA GLY A 230 -3.69 -3.28 12.81
C GLY A 230 -2.46 -3.67 13.63
N SER A 231 -1.85 -2.72 14.35
CA SER A 231 -0.56 -2.90 15.04
C SER A 231 -0.56 -2.28 16.44
N PRO A 232 0.37 -2.65 17.34
CA PRO A 232 0.44 -2.07 18.68
C PRO A 232 0.77 -0.57 18.68
N ALA A 233 0.12 0.19 19.56
CA ALA A 233 0.32 1.65 19.66
C ALA A 233 1.75 2.08 20.01
N ALA A 234 2.50 1.21 20.69
CA ALA A 234 3.91 1.47 21.03
C ALA A 234 4.79 1.70 19.78
N ASN A 235 4.44 1.09 18.65
CA ASN A 235 5.19 1.21 17.40
C ASN A 235 5.09 2.59 16.76
N TYR A 236 4.09 3.39 17.15
CA TYR A 236 3.79 4.68 16.51
C TYR A 236 4.05 5.87 17.41
N ARG A 237 4.54 5.66 18.64
CA ARG A 237 4.94 6.75 19.53
C ARG A 237 6.13 7.49 18.92
N GLY A 238 5.97 8.79 18.69
CA GLY A 238 7.00 9.64 18.07
C GLY A 238 7.03 9.61 16.54
N ILE A 239 6.24 8.74 15.89
CA ILE A 239 6.05 8.76 14.44
C ILE A 239 4.92 9.72 14.12
N ALA A 240 5.20 10.78 13.35
CA ALA A 240 4.27 11.87 13.11
C ALA A 240 3.18 11.53 12.07
N ALA A 241 3.48 10.67 11.11
CA ALA A 241 2.52 10.14 10.15
C ALA A 241 3.04 8.83 9.53
N VAL A 242 2.15 8.06 8.90
CA VAL A 242 2.47 6.81 8.19
C VAL A 242 1.59 6.67 6.95
N THR A 243 2.11 6.05 5.89
CA THR A 243 1.34 5.68 4.70
C THR A 243 0.97 4.19 4.68
N THR A 244 -0.32 3.86 4.58
CA THR A 244 -0.82 2.47 4.73
C THR A 244 -0.24 1.45 3.74
N GLY A 245 0.25 1.89 2.58
CA GLY A 245 0.86 1.00 1.58
C GLY A 245 2.15 0.34 2.06
N GLU A 246 2.82 0.93 3.03
CA GLU A 246 4.09 0.47 3.60
C GLU A 246 3.90 -0.67 4.59
N THR A 247 2.72 -0.77 5.21
CA THR A 247 2.39 -1.78 6.22
C THR A 247 1.82 -3.08 5.63
N GLY A 248 1.98 -3.31 4.32
CA GLY A 248 1.67 -4.62 3.70
C GLY A 248 0.30 -4.77 3.02
N GLY A 249 -0.29 -3.68 2.50
CA GLY A 249 -1.53 -3.75 1.72
C GLY A 249 -1.48 -4.68 0.50
N SER A 250 -2.41 -5.63 0.41
CA SER A 250 -2.42 -6.77 -0.54
C SER A 250 -3.00 -6.44 -1.93
N GLY A 251 -2.56 -5.35 -2.57
CA GLY A 251 -3.01 -4.94 -3.91
C GLY A 251 -1.88 -4.46 -4.82
N LYS A 252 -2.03 -4.61 -6.15
CA LYS A 252 -1.07 -4.10 -7.15
C LYS A 252 -1.01 -2.57 -7.25
N ALA A 253 -1.87 -1.85 -6.53
CA ALA A 253 -1.86 -0.39 -6.33
C ALA A 253 -2.97 -0.05 -5.32
N PRO A 254 -2.77 -0.25 -4.00
CA PRO A 254 -3.80 0.10 -3.02
C PRO A 254 -4.07 1.61 -3.05
N ALA A 255 -5.30 1.99 -2.72
CA ALA A 255 -5.63 3.38 -2.42
C ALA A 255 -5.02 3.73 -1.06
N ASP A 256 -3.80 4.22 -1.07
CA ASP A 256 -3.09 4.55 0.16
C ASP A 256 -3.74 5.70 0.92
N ARG A 257 -3.51 5.68 2.24
CA ARG A 257 -3.93 6.72 3.17
C ARG A 257 -2.69 7.21 3.90
N VAL A 258 -2.61 8.52 4.06
CA VAL A 258 -1.69 9.12 5.02
C VAL A 258 -2.42 9.18 6.36
N ILE A 259 -1.90 8.56 7.40
CA ILE A 259 -2.49 8.59 8.74
C ILE A 259 -1.61 9.47 9.61
N VAL A 260 -2.16 10.56 10.12
CA VAL A 260 -1.44 11.51 10.99
C VAL A 260 -1.55 11.05 12.43
N ASN A 261 -0.41 11.01 13.14
CA ASN A 261 -0.39 10.86 14.58
C ASN A 261 -0.74 12.22 15.22
N PRO A 262 -1.90 12.35 15.88
CA PRO A 262 -2.36 13.64 16.38
C PRO A 262 -1.43 14.24 17.45
N GLU A 263 -0.71 13.42 18.21
CA GLU A 263 0.19 13.88 19.28
C GLU A 263 1.54 14.31 18.70
N ALA A 264 2.21 13.42 17.97
CA ALA A 264 3.55 13.68 17.45
C ALA A 264 3.54 14.78 16.38
N TYR A 265 2.53 14.81 15.51
CA TYR A 265 2.42 15.82 14.45
C TYR A 265 2.14 17.22 14.99
N ALA A 266 1.37 17.34 16.08
CA ALA A 266 1.08 18.62 16.73
C ALA A 266 2.32 19.25 17.39
N MET A 267 3.29 18.42 17.80
CA MET A 267 4.56 18.89 18.37
C MET A 267 5.51 19.46 17.31
N LEU A 268 5.27 19.16 16.03
CA LEU A 268 6.08 19.69 14.93
C LEU A 268 5.72 21.15 14.65
N GLY A 269 6.74 21.98 14.41
CA GLY A 269 6.52 23.29 13.80
C GLY A 269 6.03 23.17 12.35
N ALA A 270 5.53 24.28 11.78
CA ALA A 270 4.96 24.32 10.42
C ALA A 270 5.91 23.76 9.33
N PHE A 271 7.22 23.89 9.53
CA PHE A 271 8.23 23.30 8.66
C PHE A 271 8.23 21.76 8.72
N GLY A 272 8.34 21.18 9.93
CA GLY A 272 8.33 19.72 10.12
C GLY A 272 7.03 19.09 9.64
N GLN A 273 5.89 19.74 9.93
CA GLN A 273 4.57 19.32 9.45
C GLN A 273 4.49 19.24 7.91
N ARG A 274 5.09 20.21 7.21
CA ARG A 274 5.18 20.20 5.74
C ARG A 274 6.09 19.10 5.24
N VAL A 275 7.28 18.94 5.83
CA VAL A 275 8.22 17.89 5.45
C VAL A 275 7.56 16.52 5.58
N VAL A 276 6.96 16.22 6.74
CA VAL A 276 6.28 14.95 6.99
C VAL A 276 5.16 14.70 5.97
N LEU A 277 4.24 15.64 5.76
CA LEU A 277 3.16 15.40 4.78
C LEU A 277 3.67 15.31 3.34
N THR A 278 4.76 15.98 2.98
CA THR A 278 5.37 15.85 1.65
C THR A 278 6.06 14.51 1.48
N HIS A 279 6.73 14.03 2.52
CA HIS A 279 7.32 12.69 2.60
C HIS A 279 6.23 11.62 2.42
N GLU A 280 5.19 11.62 3.26
CA GLU A 280 4.10 10.63 3.16
C GLU A 280 3.35 10.69 1.83
N THR A 281 3.10 11.89 1.31
CA THR A 281 2.47 12.04 -0.01
C THR A 281 3.36 11.51 -1.13
N THR A 282 4.69 11.51 -0.95
CA THR A 282 5.61 10.92 -1.92
C THR A 282 5.41 9.40 -2.02
N HIS A 283 5.23 8.71 -0.90
CA HIS A 283 4.92 7.27 -0.90
C HIS A 283 3.63 6.95 -1.65
N VAL A 284 2.59 7.78 -1.50
CA VAL A 284 1.35 7.67 -2.29
C VAL A 284 1.62 7.82 -3.80
N ALA A 285 2.45 8.78 -4.19
CA ALA A 285 2.76 9.05 -5.59
C ALA A 285 3.65 7.98 -6.24
N THR A 286 4.59 7.41 -5.48
CA THR A 286 5.55 6.41 -5.96
C THR A 286 5.02 4.98 -5.87
N ARG A 287 3.95 4.71 -5.12
CA ARG A 287 3.42 3.37 -4.79
C ARG A 287 3.43 2.36 -5.94
N THR A 288 2.97 2.76 -7.13
CA THR A 288 2.88 1.85 -8.29
C THR A 288 4.23 1.45 -8.88
N ARG A 289 5.31 2.12 -8.48
CA ARG A 289 6.70 1.85 -8.83
C ARG A 289 7.51 1.33 -7.64
N THR A 290 6.88 1.10 -6.49
CA THR A 290 7.55 0.57 -5.30
C THR A 290 7.16 -0.90 -5.13
N SER A 291 8.15 -1.77 -4.98
CA SER A 291 7.93 -3.22 -4.85
C SER A 291 8.87 -3.82 -3.81
N ALA A 292 8.77 -5.13 -3.59
CA ALA A 292 9.72 -5.87 -2.74
C ALA A 292 11.17 -5.78 -3.24
N ALA A 293 11.41 -5.30 -4.47
CA ALA A 293 12.75 -5.02 -4.98
C ALA A 293 13.31 -3.66 -4.55
N THR A 294 12.47 -2.70 -4.12
CA THR A 294 12.89 -1.35 -3.67
C THR A 294 13.41 -1.37 -2.23
N PRO A 295 14.71 -1.10 -1.96
CA PRO A 295 15.27 -1.13 -0.61
C PRO A 295 14.78 0.07 0.19
N VAL A 296 14.72 -0.07 1.52
CA VAL A 296 14.14 0.97 2.38
C VAL A 296 14.91 2.29 2.24
N TRP A 297 16.25 2.24 2.18
CA TRP A 297 17.07 3.44 1.97
C TRP A 297 16.69 4.24 0.72
N LEU A 298 16.24 3.57 -0.35
CA LEU A 298 15.83 4.21 -1.59
C LEU A 298 14.40 4.74 -1.50
N SER A 299 13.50 4.00 -0.84
CA SER A 299 12.12 4.45 -0.62
C SER A 299 12.09 5.70 0.25
N GLU A 300 12.67 5.61 1.45
CA GLU A 300 12.73 6.70 2.43
C GLU A 300 13.59 7.85 1.93
N GLY A 301 14.77 7.54 1.38
CA GLY A 301 15.67 8.56 0.86
C GLY A 301 15.07 9.37 -0.28
N PHE A 302 14.23 8.75 -1.15
CA PHE A 302 13.52 9.47 -2.20
C PHE A 302 12.41 10.35 -1.62
N ALA A 303 11.66 9.85 -0.64
CA ALA A 303 10.60 10.61 0.03
C ALA A 303 11.17 11.85 0.77
N ASP A 304 12.29 11.69 1.48
CA ASP A 304 13.01 12.81 2.09
C ASP A 304 13.60 13.76 1.05
N TRP A 305 14.17 13.23 -0.03
CA TRP A 305 14.69 14.06 -1.11
C TRP A 305 13.58 14.93 -1.70
N ALA A 306 12.40 14.35 -1.97
CA ALA A 306 11.23 15.07 -2.46
C ALA A 306 10.74 16.14 -1.46
N ALA A 307 10.73 15.81 -0.16
CA ALA A 307 10.28 16.71 0.90
C ALA A 307 11.20 17.92 1.12
N TYR A 308 12.52 17.72 1.03
CA TYR A 308 13.52 18.77 1.29
C TYR A 308 13.96 19.54 0.04
N ARG A 309 13.73 19.01 -1.17
CA ARG A 309 14.14 19.56 -2.49
C ARG A 309 13.95 21.07 -2.65
N THR A 310 12.85 21.64 -2.15
CA THR A 310 12.46 23.04 -2.35
C THR A 310 12.56 23.89 -1.08
N GLN A 311 13.13 23.36 0.00
CA GLN A 311 13.03 23.97 1.33
C GLN A 311 14.19 24.90 1.71
N GLY A 312 15.27 24.95 0.91
CA GLY A 312 16.40 25.87 1.13
C GLY A 312 17.23 25.59 2.39
N ARG A 313 17.16 24.36 2.93
CA ARG A 313 17.98 23.91 4.06
C ARG A 313 19.33 23.39 3.60
N THR A 314 20.35 23.61 4.41
CA THR A 314 21.68 23.01 4.21
C THR A 314 21.68 21.53 4.59
N ALA A 315 22.66 20.76 4.10
CA ALA A 315 22.71 19.34 4.42
C ALA A 315 22.91 19.06 5.91
N ALA A 316 23.71 19.88 6.61
CA ALA A 316 23.89 19.72 8.06
C ALA A 316 22.62 20.05 8.87
N GLU A 317 21.70 20.89 8.34
CA GLU A 317 20.41 21.13 8.99
C GLU A 317 19.40 20.00 8.76
N VAL A 318 19.48 19.32 7.61
CA VAL A 318 18.61 18.17 7.27
C VAL A 318 19.11 16.88 7.89
N ALA A 319 20.44 16.72 7.97
CA ALA A 319 21.11 15.51 8.44
C ALA A 319 22.06 15.79 9.63
N PRO A 320 21.55 16.29 10.78
CA PRO A 320 22.38 16.65 11.91
C PRO A 320 23.15 15.47 12.51
N GLU A 321 22.51 14.30 12.67
CA GLU A 321 23.14 13.16 13.36
C GLU A 321 24.29 12.56 12.54
N LEU A 322 24.11 12.49 11.22
CA LEU A 322 25.14 12.06 10.29
C LEU A 322 26.21 13.14 10.12
N ALA A 323 25.85 14.43 10.25
CA ALA A 323 26.84 15.51 10.25
C ALA A 323 27.75 15.48 11.48
N ASP A 324 27.20 15.20 12.65
CA ASP A 324 27.98 15.00 13.87
C ASP A 324 28.90 13.78 13.73
N ALA A 325 28.40 12.65 13.22
CA ALA A 325 29.21 11.45 13.00
C ALA A 325 30.35 11.68 12.00
N VAL A 326 30.08 12.32 10.85
CA VAL A 326 31.09 12.60 9.81
C VAL A 326 32.18 13.53 10.34
N ARG A 327 31.80 14.61 11.05
CA ARG A 327 32.77 15.53 11.69
C ARG A 327 33.57 14.86 12.81
N GLY A 328 32.99 13.87 13.47
CA GLY A 328 33.67 13.01 14.44
C GLY A 328 34.65 12.00 13.83
N GLY A 329 34.65 11.84 12.50
CA GLY A 329 35.47 10.86 11.78
C GLY A 329 34.77 9.52 11.50
N ASP A 330 33.54 9.36 11.96
CA ASP A 330 32.75 8.12 11.86
C ASP A 330 31.92 8.08 10.57
N VAL A 331 32.59 8.15 9.42
CA VAL A 331 31.92 8.12 8.11
C VAL A 331 31.42 6.70 7.77
N PRO A 332 30.11 6.46 7.55
CA PRO A 332 29.55 5.13 7.33
C PRO A 332 30.20 4.36 6.18
N ALA A 333 30.55 3.09 6.41
CA ALA A 333 31.26 2.24 5.46
C ALA A 333 30.44 1.82 4.23
N ALA A 334 29.12 1.73 4.39
CA ALA A 334 28.18 1.31 3.35
C ALA A 334 26.87 2.11 3.48
N LEU A 335 26.04 2.02 2.45
CA LEU A 335 24.66 2.51 2.51
C LEU A 335 23.88 1.79 3.63
N PRO A 336 22.85 2.44 4.21
CA PRO A 336 21.99 1.81 5.21
C PRO A 336 21.31 0.55 4.67
N THR A 337 21.23 -0.50 5.49
CA THR A 337 20.48 -1.72 5.19
C THR A 337 19.03 -1.59 5.65
N ASP A 338 18.15 -2.49 5.19
CA ASP A 338 16.74 -2.48 5.61
C ASP A 338 16.59 -2.62 7.14
N GLU A 339 17.52 -3.32 7.82
CA GLU A 339 17.50 -3.43 9.29
C GLU A 339 17.82 -2.12 10.03
N ASP A 340 18.55 -1.19 9.39
CA ASP A 340 18.89 0.12 9.99
C ASP A 340 17.65 1.00 10.18
N PHE A 341 16.55 0.70 9.47
CA PHE A 341 15.27 1.40 9.57
C PHE A 341 14.33 0.82 10.63
N GLY A 342 14.79 -0.12 11.46
CA GLY A 342 13.99 -0.74 12.51
C GLY A 342 13.73 0.20 13.70
N PHE A 343 12.46 0.45 14.02
CA PHE A 343 12.03 1.30 15.14
C PHE A 343 12.30 0.75 16.55
N ALA A 344 12.69 -0.53 16.68
CA ALA A 344 13.01 -1.15 17.98
C ALA A 344 14.47 -0.93 18.42
N GLY A 345 15.25 -0.18 17.64
CA GLY A 345 16.69 0.03 17.84
C GLY A 345 17.07 1.39 18.42
N ASP A 346 18.32 1.77 18.18
CA ASP A 346 18.90 3.06 18.53
C ASP A 346 18.33 4.18 17.64
N ALA A 347 17.76 5.23 18.25
CA ALA A 347 17.15 6.36 17.54
C ALA A 347 18.16 7.12 16.68
N ASP A 348 19.42 7.24 17.13
CA ASP A 348 20.44 7.95 16.37
C ASP A 348 20.88 7.12 15.16
N ARG A 349 20.91 5.79 15.30
CA ARG A 349 21.14 4.88 14.16
C ARG A 349 20.03 5.01 13.12
N LEU A 350 18.77 5.05 13.56
CA LEU A 350 17.63 5.25 12.69
C LEU A 350 17.72 6.59 11.95
N ALA A 351 17.97 7.69 12.68
CA ALA A 351 18.14 9.01 12.08
C ALA A 351 19.25 9.01 11.01
N ARG A 352 20.44 8.49 11.33
CA ARG A 352 21.55 8.37 10.36
C ARG A 352 21.20 7.52 9.14
N ALA A 353 20.30 6.54 9.27
CA ALA A 353 19.85 5.71 8.15
C ALA A 353 18.98 6.52 7.16
N TYR A 354 17.99 7.26 7.67
CA TYR A 354 17.18 8.18 6.86
C TYR A 354 18.05 9.24 6.19
N GLU A 355 18.89 9.92 6.97
CA GLU A 355 19.80 10.96 6.50
C GLU A 355 20.79 10.44 5.45
N GLY A 356 21.30 9.22 5.63
CA GLY A 356 22.18 8.55 4.68
C GLY A 356 21.47 8.19 3.37
N GLY A 357 20.24 7.68 3.45
CA GLY A 357 19.39 7.39 2.29
C GLY A 357 19.02 8.67 1.51
N TRP A 358 18.68 9.75 2.23
CA TRP A 358 18.45 11.07 1.66
C TRP A 358 19.68 11.57 0.89
N LEU A 359 20.87 11.55 1.49
CA LEU A 359 22.11 11.98 0.83
C LEU A 359 22.51 11.07 -0.34
N ALA A 360 22.13 9.79 -0.33
CA ALA A 360 22.31 8.91 -1.48
C ALA A 360 21.42 9.34 -2.65
N CYS A 361 20.14 9.65 -2.40
CA CYS A 361 19.22 10.16 -3.42
C CYS A 361 19.62 11.55 -3.91
N GLU A 362 20.03 12.43 -3.00
CA GLU A 362 20.54 13.76 -3.33
C GLU A 362 21.81 13.67 -4.18
N LEU A 363 22.74 12.77 -3.87
CA LEU A 363 23.91 12.50 -4.71
C LEU A 363 23.51 12.05 -6.11
N ILE A 364 22.54 11.14 -6.24
CA ILE A 364 22.08 10.69 -7.56
C ILE A 364 21.53 11.87 -8.36
N ALA A 365 20.63 12.66 -7.76
CA ALA A 365 20.02 13.81 -8.38
C ALA A 365 21.03 14.92 -8.71
N GLY A 366 22.01 15.16 -7.84
CA GLY A 366 23.02 16.21 -8.01
C GLY A 366 24.11 15.84 -9.02
N HIS A 367 24.55 14.59 -9.06
CA HIS A 367 25.65 14.15 -9.92
C HIS A 367 25.18 13.65 -11.29
N TRP A 368 24.10 12.88 -11.35
CA TRP A 368 23.56 12.32 -12.60
C TRP A 368 22.29 13.05 -13.10
N GLY A 369 21.69 13.91 -12.28
CA GLY A 369 20.47 14.63 -12.60
C GLY A 369 19.20 13.97 -12.04
N GLN A 370 18.16 14.76 -11.82
CA GLN A 370 16.86 14.30 -11.31
C GLN A 370 16.28 13.17 -12.18
N ASP A 371 16.35 13.28 -13.51
CA ASP A 371 15.83 12.25 -14.42
C ASP A 371 16.48 10.87 -14.19
N LYS A 372 17.76 10.86 -13.80
CA LYS A 372 18.49 9.63 -13.48
C LYS A 372 18.08 9.05 -12.13
N LEU A 373 17.81 9.89 -11.12
CA LEU A 373 17.21 9.42 -9.86
C LEU A 373 15.84 8.75 -10.11
N LEU A 374 14.99 9.37 -10.92
CA LEU A 374 13.68 8.82 -11.27
C LEU A 374 13.80 7.51 -12.07
N ALA A 375 14.71 7.46 -13.04
CA ALA A 375 14.96 6.25 -13.81
C ALA A 375 15.53 5.13 -12.93
N PHE A 376 16.40 5.47 -11.97
CA PHE A 376 16.97 4.53 -11.01
C PHE A 376 15.90 3.94 -10.10
N TYR A 377 15.05 4.79 -9.50
CA TYR A 377 13.93 4.34 -8.65
C TYR A 377 13.00 3.38 -9.41
N ARG A 378 12.62 3.74 -10.65
CA ARG A 378 11.77 2.89 -11.50
C ARG A 378 12.44 1.56 -11.86
N ALA A 379 13.73 1.57 -12.19
CA ALA A 379 14.46 0.36 -12.57
C ALA A 379 14.54 -0.63 -11.40
N VAL A 380 14.87 -0.13 -10.20
CA VAL A 380 14.89 -0.95 -8.98
C VAL A 380 13.50 -1.51 -8.69
N GLY A 381 12.47 -0.67 -8.68
CA GLY A 381 11.11 -1.10 -8.36
C GLY A 381 10.48 -2.06 -9.37
N ALA A 382 10.89 -2.01 -10.64
CA ALA A 382 10.45 -2.93 -11.70
C ALA A 382 11.18 -4.28 -11.68
N HIS A 383 12.23 -4.43 -10.88
CA HIS A 383 12.98 -5.67 -10.78
C HIS A 383 12.15 -6.79 -10.13
N SER A 384 12.42 -8.05 -10.49
CA SER A 384 11.61 -9.20 -10.05
C SER A 384 11.82 -9.60 -8.59
N GLY A 385 12.86 -9.09 -7.94
CA GLY A 385 13.22 -9.39 -6.55
C GLY A 385 14.26 -8.43 -5.99
N ARG A 386 14.55 -8.50 -4.69
CA ARG A 386 15.55 -7.64 -4.02
C ARG A 386 16.96 -7.85 -4.55
N ASP A 387 17.37 -9.10 -4.70
CA ASP A 387 18.73 -9.46 -5.07
C ASP A 387 19.08 -8.94 -6.47
N GLY A 388 20.18 -8.20 -6.57
CA GLY A 388 20.67 -7.62 -7.83
C GLY A 388 19.93 -6.37 -8.31
N ALA A 389 18.79 -5.99 -7.73
CA ALA A 389 17.97 -4.88 -8.24
C ALA A 389 18.74 -3.54 -8.26
N VAL A 390 19.42 -3.22 -7.16
CA VAL A 390 20.25 -2.00 -7.04
C VAL A 390 21.47 -2.09 -7.94
N GLU A 391 22.17 -3.22 -7.97
CA GLU A 391 23.37 -3.40 -8.78
C GLU A 391 23.07 -3.23 -10.27
N GLN A 392 22.01 -3.87 -10.76
CA GLN A 392 21.57 -3.72 -12.15
C GLN A 392 21.21 -2.27 -12.46
N ALA A 393 20.43 -1.60 -11.60
CA ALA A 393 20.05 -0.21 -11.82
C ALA A 393 21.27 0.75 -11.77
N LEU A 394 22.24 0.51 -10.89
CA LEU A 394 23.49 1.28 -10.85
C LEU A 394 24.26 1.13 -12.17
N HIS A 395 24.33 -0.08 -12.70
CA HIS A 395 25.01 -0.36 -13.96
C HIS A 395 24.29 0.26 -15.16
N GLU A 396 23.00 -0.06 -15.33
CA GLU A 396 22.23 0.29 -16.52
C GLU A 396 21.82 1.78 -16.55
N VAL A 397 21.49 2.35 -15.39
CA VAL A 397 20.97 3.73 -15.32
C VAL A 397 22.10 4.72 -15.05
N LEU A 398 22.97 4.43 -14.09
CA LEU A 398 24.00 5.37 -13.63
C LEU A 398 25.39 5.11 -14.23
N GLY A 399 25.61 3.94 -14.86
CA GLY A 399 26.91 3.58 -15.43
C GLY A 399 27.99 3.38 -14.37
N THR A 400 27.62 2.89 -13.18
CA THR A 400 28.54 2.70 -12.04
C THR A 400 28.37 1.31 -11.43
N THR A 401 29.29 0.94 -10.53
CA THR A 401 29.19 -0.27 -9.70
C THR A 401 28.70 0.08 -8.28
N PRO A 402 28.20 -0.91 -7.50
CA PRO A 402 27.91 -0.71 -6.07
C PRO A 402 29.11 -0.17 -5.27
N GLN A 403 30.31 -0.65 -5.57
CA GLN A 403 31.56 -0.26 -4.90
C GLN A 403 31.91 1.20 -5.20
N ASP A 404 31.89 1.59 -6.47
CA ASP A 404 32.19 2.96 -6.89
C ASP A 404 31.12 3.94 -6.41
N PHE A 405 29.84 3.53 -6.42
CA PHE A 405 28.75 4.35 -5.89
C PHE A 405 28.93 4.59 -4.39
N THR A 406 29.22 3.53 -3.62
CA THR A 406 29.44 3.63 -2.16
C THR A 406 30.66 4.50 -1.83
N ALA A 407 31.74 4.37 -2.58
CA ALA A 407 32.93 5.21 -2.42
C ALA A 407 32.61 6.70 -2.69
N ARG A 408 31.86 6.98 -3.76
CA ARG A 408 31.42 8.33 -4.11
C ARG A 408 30.45 8.90 -3.07
N TRP A 409 29.52 8.09 -2.58
CA TRP A 409 28.61 8.48 -1.50
C TRP A 409 29.36 8.84 -0.23
N ARG A 410 30.33 8.04 0.20
CA ARG A 410 31.20 8.36 1.35
C ARG A 410 31.94 9.68 1.19
N GLU A 411 32.46 9.96 -0.01
CA GLU A 411 33.11 11.25 -0.29
C GLU A 411 32.11 12.40 -0.31
N TYR A 412 30.92 12.16 -0.85
CA TYR A 412 29.83 13.12 -0.85
C TYR A 412 29.41 13.49 0.58
N LEU A 413 29.28 12.51 1.48
CA LEU A 413 28.99 12.76 2.90
C LEU A 413 30.01 13.73 3.53
N ARG A 414 31.32 13.49 3.33
CA ARG A 414 32.37 14.40 3.82
C ARG A 414 32.19 15.80 3.25
N SER A 415 32.05 15.89 1.92
CA SER A 415 31.93 17.19 1.25
C SER A 415 30.70 18.01 1.68
N ARG A 416 29.60 17.34 2.04
CA ARG A 416 28.33 17.98 2.37
C ARG A 416 28.17 18.27 3.85
N LEU A 417 28.87 17.54 4.73
CA LEU A 417 28.61 17.56 6.16
C LEU A 417 29.81 17.97 7.04
N GLY A 418 31.03 18.02 6.51
CA GLY A 418 32.22 18.49 7.24
C GLY A 418 33.48 17.72 6.90
#